data_AF-A0A6P8YUA7-F1
#
_entry.id   AF-A0A6P8YUA7-F1
#
_cell.length_a   1.000
_cell.length_b   1.000
_cell.length_c   1.000
_cell.angle_alpha   90.00
_cell.angle_beta   90.00
_cell.angle_gamma   90.00
#
_symmetry.space_group_name_H-M   'P 1'
#
loop_
_entity.id
_entity.type
_entity.pdbx_description
1 polymer ?
#
loop_
_entity_poly.entity_id
_entity_poly.type
_entity_poly.pdbx_seq_one_letter_code
_entity_poly.pdbx_strand_id
1 'polypeptide(L)'
;MESINFNDFTIEERHEIIKAFLIKMRTANSMQSAQRFFEYYLKRFYKLPSNIIDDIIYCQRAMKTYLSVHQRITNFYANNSMIDEATKKSRLEEIEDILYELNAECQYLVICLEENIGHFCLPFTEQEMQPNVDLISEMVSEAVVPHVCASLSLSKPHFVSERPTESQLLRKYFSTETKTSLNGKDESPKPTRMVAPNKKPSSTVAAIAATPKPIAPPRPTVNRTSSPLLEVAIKNEAVNVSRFNLQQALKRARLNQQGAGSAGAAAGAGGAGGAGGAGGKPPACETKMNNSQELFLQGFGLCTHSEHKTMKLSQAHRQKRKQKLVHK
;
A
#
# COMPACT_ATOMS: atom_id res chain seq x y z
N MET A 1 20.78 -23.24 2.92
CA MET A 1 19.90 -22.16 2.39
C MET A 1 19.33 -21.34 3.53
N GLU A 2 18.69 -21.95 4.54
CA GLU A 2 18.10 -21.24 5.70
C GLU A 2 19.07 -20.36 6.51
N SER A 3 20.37 -20.65 6.47
CA SER A 3 21.42 -19.84 7.10
C SER A 3 21.88 -18.62 6.28
N ILE A 4 21.37 -18.43 5.06
CA ILE A 4 21.77 -17.32 4.17
C ILE A 4 20.79 -16.15 4.38
N ASN A 5 21.30 -15.01 4.85
CA ASN A 5 20.52 -13.79 4.91
C ASN A 5 20.44 -13.15 3.52
N PHE A 6 19.33 -13.34 2.81
CA PHE A 6 19.14 -12.79 1.47
C PHE A 6 19.15 -11.25 1.42
N ASN A 7 19.01 -10.56 2.57
CA ASN A 7 19.16 -9.11 2.66
C ASN A 7 20.60 -8.61 2.43
N ASP A 8 21.61 -9.48 2.55
CA ASP A 8 23.03 -9.10 2.39
C ASP A 8 23.46 -8.95 0.91
N PHE A 9 22.55 -9.28 -0.01
CA PHE A 9 22.74 -9.31 -1.47
C PHE A 9 21.98 -8.18 -2.16
N THR A 10 22.43 -7.75 -3.34
CA THR A 10 21.65 -6.85 -4.21
C THR A 10 20.40 -7.54 -4.77
N ILE A 11 19.51 -6.77 -5.41
CA ILE A 11 18.32 -7.33 -6.07
C ILE A 11 18.73 -8.28 -7.20
N GLU A 12 19.73 -7.91 -8.01
CA GLU A 12 20.23 -8.76 -9.10
C GLU A 12 20.96 -10.00 -8.56
N GLU A 13 21.79 -9.85 -7.51
CA GLU A 13 22.44 -10.99 -6.85
C GLU A 13 21.40 -11.99 -6.32
N ARG A 14 20.31 -11.52 -5.69
CA ARG A 14 19.19 -12.38 -5.25
C ARG A 14 18.52 -13.10 -6.41
N HIS A 15 18.21 -12.38 -7.50
CA HIS A 15 17.56 -12.95 -8.69
C HIS A 15 18.40 -14.09 -9.28
N GLU A 16 19.71 -13.86 -9.48
CA GLU A 16 20.64 -14.87 -10.01
C GLU A 16 20.77 -16.09 -9.07
N ILE A 17 20.82 -15.88 -7.75
CA ILE A 17 20.88 -16.98 -6.77
C ILE A 17 19.59 -17.81 -6.80
N ILE A 18 18.41 -17.16 -6.82
CA ILE A 18 17.11 -17.85 -6.89
C ILE A 18 17.01 -18.63 -8.20
N LYS A 19 17.33 -18.01 -9.34
CA LYS A 19 17.29 -18.63 -10.67
C LYS A 19 18.19 -19.86 -10.75
N ALA A 20 19.43 -19.77 -10.27
CA ALA A 20 20.37 -20.89 -10.23
C ALA A 20 19.88 -22.02 -9.29
N PHE A 21 19.28 -21.67 -8.15
CA PHE A 21 18.64 -22.64 -7.25
C PHE A 21 17.48 -23.37 -7.95
N LEU A 22 16.55 -22.64 -8.55
CA LEU A 22 15.36 -23.20 -9.20
C LEU A 22 15.70 -24.10 -10.38
N ILE A 23 16.69 -23.74 -11.21
CA ILE A 23 17.22 -24.61 -12.27
C ILE A 23 17.71 -25.93 -11.67
N LYS A 24 18.51 -25.89 -10.60
CA LYS A 24 19.03 -27.09 -9.94
C LYS A 24 17.92 -27.95 -9.32
N MET A 25 16.89 -27.33 -8.74
CA MET A 25 15.73 -28.05 -8.17
C MET A 25 14.88 -28.71 -9.26
N ARG A 26 14.72 -28.07 -10.43
CA ARG A 26 14.08 -28.65 -11.62
C ARG A 26 14.87 -29.86 -12.14
N THR A 27 16.18 -29.75 -12.31
CA THR A 27 17.04 -30.89 -12.72
C THR A 27 16.98 -32.07 -11.73
N ALA A 28 16.79 -31.79 -10.44
CA ALA A 28 16.64 -32.80 -9.40
C ALA A 28 15.19 -33.31 -9.19
N ASN A 29 14.23 -32.93 -10.06
CA ASN A 29 12.80 -33.25 -9.94
C ASN A 29 12.20 -32.88 -8.56
N SER A 30 12.71 -31.84 -7.89
CA SER A 30 12.37 -31.48 -6.51
C SER A 30 11.58 -30.16 -6.41
N MET A 31 10.72 -29.88 -7.39
CA MET A 31 9.95 -28.63 -7.46
C MET A 31 9.04 -28.38 -6.24
N GLN A 32 8.55 -29.42 -5.58
CA GLN A 32 7.75 -29.26 -4.35
C GLN A 32 8.59 -28.69 -3.18
N SER A 33 9.88 -29.05 -3.11
CA SER A 33 10.83 -28.46 -2.16
C SER A 33 11.15 -27.00 -2.51
N ALA A 34 11.21 -26.68 -3.82
CA ALA A 34 11.33 -25.30 -4.28
C ALA A 34 10.09 -24.46 -3.92
N GLN A 35 8.88 -25.03 -3.97
CA GLN A 35 7.65 -24.33 -3.59
C GLN A 35 7.65 -23.97 -2.10
N ARG A 36 8.01 -24.92 -1.22
CA ARG A 36 8.17 -24.67 0.21
C ARG A 36 9.26 -23.61 0.49
N PHE A 37 10.36 -23.62 -0.27
CA PHE A 37 11.38 -22.59 -0.17
C PHE A 37 10.85 -21.21 -0.60
N PHE A 38 10.05 -21.13 -1.67
CA PHE A 38 9.42 -19.88 -2.12
C PHE A 38 8.45 -19.33 -1.06
N GLU A 39 7.58 -20.16 -0.49
CA GLU A 39 6.65 -19.76 0.58
C GLU A 39 7.39 -19.25 1.83
N TYR A 40 8.44 -19.97 2.25
CA TYR A 40 9.34 -19.52 3.33
C TYR A 40 10.03 -18.19 2.99
N TYR A 41 10.56 -18.07 1.77
CA TYR A 41 11.29 -16.89 1.31
C TYR A 41 10.39 -15.65 1.25
N LEU A 42 9.15 -15.81 0.77
CA LEU A 42 8.12 -14.79 0.78
C LEU A 42 7.79 -14.34 2.21
N LYS A 43 7.41 -15.27 3.10
CA LYS A 43 7.12 -14.95 4.52
C LYS A 43 8.29 -14.28 5.24
N ARG A 44 9.55 -14.61 4.88
CA ARG A 44 10.75 -14.20 5.64
C ARG A 44 11.41 -12.92 5.11
N PHE A 45 11.38 -12.67 3.81
CA PHE A 45 12.15 -11.60 3.18
C PHE A 45 11.29 -10.53 2.47
N TYR A 46 10.03 -10.82 2.15
CA TYR A 46 9.14 -9.77 1.67
C TYR A 46 8.69 -8.87 2.82
N LYS A 47 8.68 -7.56 2.58
CA LYS A 47 8.15 -6.55 3.49
C LYS A 47 7.13 -5.74 2.72
N LEU A 48 5.89 -5.73 3.20
CA LEU A 48 4.83 -4.97 2.56
C LEU A 48 5.18 -3.46 2.63
N PRO A 49 4.99 -2.69 1.55
CA PRO A 49 5.30 -1.26 1.51
C PRO A 49 4.34 -0.49 2.44
N SER A 50 4.84 -0.06 3.60
CA SER A 50 4.05 0.61 4.66
C SER A 50 3.18 1.74 4.12
N ASN A 51 3.75 2.62 3.29
CA ASN A 51 3.06 3.80 2.78
C ASN A 51 1.83 3.44 1.93
N ILE A 52 1.86 2.32 1.20
CA ILE A 52 0.71 1.85 0.41
C ILE A 52 -0.32 1.19 1.33
N ILE A 53 0.13 0.39 2.31
CA ILE A 53 -0.73 -0.28 3.29
C ILE A 53 -1.46 0.74 4.18
N ASP A 54 -0.75 1.73 4.70
CA ASP A 54 -1.30 2.83 5.50
C ASP A 54 -2.38 3.60 4.73
N ASP A 55 -2.15 3.86 3.43
CA ASP A 55 -3.09 4.55 2.56
C ASP A 55 -4.30 3.68 2.16
N ILE A 56 -4.14 2.35 1.99
CA ILE A 56 -5.26 1.42 1.83
C ILE A 56 -6.13 1.43 3.10
N ILE A 57 -5.52 1.32 4.27
CA ILE A 57 -6.20 1.39 5.57
C ILE A 57 -6.91 2.74 5.72
N TYR A 58 -6.27 3.82 5.28
CA TYR A 58 -6.82 5.17 5.26
C TYR A 58 -8.10 5.24 4.41
N CYS A 59 -8.04 4.83 3.14
CA CYS A 59 -9.18 4.85 2.24
C CYS A 59 -10.35 4.00 2.76
N GLN A 60 -10.07 2.80 3.26
CA GLN A 60 -11.09 1.91 3.83
C GLN A 60 -11.79 2.52 5.05
N ARG A 61 -11.03 3.13 5.96
CA ARG A 61 -11.59 3.86 7.12
C ARG A 61 -12.38 5.10 6.69
N ALA A 62 -11.89 5.85 5.70
CA ALA A 62 -12.60 7.01 5.14
C ALA A 62 -13.94 6.59 4.52
N MET A 63 -13.96 5.55 3.68
CA MET A 63 -15.21 5.01 3.11
C MET A 63 -16.21 4.61 4.19
N LYS A 64 -15.76 3.91 5.25
CA LYS A 64 -16.59 3.57 6.42
C LYS A 64 -17.18 4.81 7.11
N THR A 65 -16.40 5.88 7.25
CA THR A 65 -16.86 7.17 7.79
C THR A 65 -17.94 7.81 6.91
N TYR A 66 -17.71 7.91 5.60
CA TYR A 66 -18.68 8.47 4.65
C TYR A 66 -19.98 7.66 4.59
N LEU A 67 -19.90 6.32 4.59
CA LEU A 67 -21.06 5.43 4.66
C LEU A 67 -21.86 5.63 5.97
N SER A 68 -21.19 5.81 7.10
CA SER A 68 -21.88 6.10 8.38
C SER A 68 -22.61 7.45 8.33
N VAL A 69 -22.00 8.48 7.75
CA VAL A 69 -22.62 9.80 7.58
C VAL A 69 -23.81 9.72 6.60
N HIS A 70 -23.68 9.03 5.47
CA HIS A 70 -24.76 8.77 4.52
C HIS A 70 -25.98 8.10 5.19
N GLN A 71 -25.73 7.07 6.00
CA GLN A 71 -26.78 6.40 6.77
C GLN A 71 -27.43 7.34 7.79
N ARG A 72 -26.66 8.17 8.51
CA ARG A 72 -27.21 9.17 9.45
C ARG A 72 -28.04 10.23 8.76
N ILE A 73 -27.66 10.71 7.58
CA ILE A 73 -28.47 11.65 6.80
C ILE A 73 -29.78 10.96 6.40
N THR A 74 -29.71 9.76 5.84
CA THR A 74 -30.89 8.98 5.47
C THR A 74 -31.87 8.81 6.64
N ASN A 75 -31.37 8.42 7.81
CA ASN A 75 -32.16 8.25 9.03
C ASN A 75 -32.74 9.57 9.57
N PHE A 76 -31.96 10.65 9.53
CA PHE A 76 -32.41 11.97 9.98
C PHE A 76 -33.58 12.50 9.15
N TYR A 77 -33.50 12.38 7.82
CA TYR A 77 -34.61 12.81 6.95
C TYR A 77 -35.82 11.87 7.02
N ALA A 78 -35.63 10.56 7.25
CA ALA A 78 -36.74 9.64 7.50
C ALA A 78 -37.56 10.03 8.75
N ASN A 79 -36.90 10.59 9.77
CA ASN A 79 -37.54 11.04 11.02
C ASN A 79 -38.04 12.50 10.98
N ASN A 80 -37.68 13.29 9.97
CA ASN A 80 -38.02 14.71 9.87
C ASN A 80 -38.69 15.03 8.52
N SER A 81 -39.98 14.70 8.42
CA SER A 81 -40.80 14.83 7.20
C SER A 81 -41.01 16.27 6.68
N MET A 82 -40.63 17.28 7.46
CA MET A 82 -40.74 18.70 7.11
C MET A 82 -39.55 19.25 6.31
N ILE A 83 -38.48 18.46 6.10
CA ILE A 83 -37.25 18.94 5.45
C ILE A 83 -37.26 18.62 3.96
N ASP A 84 -36.81 19.58 3.15
CA ASP A 84 -36.68 19.48 1.70
C ASP A 84 -35.90 18.23 1.21
N GLU A 85 -36.59 17.39 0.43
CA GLU A 85 -36.07 16.18 -0.20
C GLU A 85 -35.02 16.50 -1.28
N ALA A 86 -35.02 17.70 -1.88
CA ALA A 86 -33.98 18.10 -2.83
C ALA A 86 -32.62 18.32 -2.12
N THR A 87 -32.63 19.00 -0.97
CA THR A 87 -31.46 19.17 -0.10
C THR A 87 -30.92 17.83 0.38
N LYS A 88 -31.79 16.90 0.79
CA LYS A 88 -31.39 15.52 1.12
C LYS A 88 -30.70 14.85 -0.06
N LYS A 89 -31.34 14.85 -1.24
CA LYS A 89 -30.82 14.21 -2.45
C LYS A 89 -29.43 14.75 -2.81
N SER A 90 -29.27 16.08 -2.85
CA SER A 90 -28.00 16.74 -3.15
C SER A 90 -26.87 16.34 -2.19
N ARG A 91 -27.16 16.19 -0.89
CA ARG A 91 -26.18 15.76 0.11
C ARG A 91 -25.81 14.28 0.01
N LEU A 92 -26.75 13.42 -0.38
CA LEU A 92 -26.46 12.00 -0.61
C LEU A 92 -25.65 11.82 -1.90
N GLU A 93 -26.02 12.52 -2.98
CA GLU A 93 -25.27 12.52 -4.25
C GLU A 93 -23.82 12.99 -4.05
N GLU A 94 -23.58 14.07 -3.28
CA GLU A 94 -22.21 14.50 -2.95
C GLU A 94 -21.40 13.44 -2.18
N ILE A 95 -22.04 12.69 -1.27
CA ILE A 95 -21.36 11.62 -0.54
C ILE A 95 -21.11 10.39 -1.44
N GLU A 96 -22.06 10.05 -2.31
CA GLU A 96 -21.88 8.98 -3.30
C GLU A 96 -20.71 9.29 -4.24
N ASP A 97 -20.60 10.51 -4.76
CA ASP A 97 -19.47 10.95 -5.61
C ASP A 97 -18.12 10.81 -4.90
N ILE A 98 -18.00 11.25 -3.64
CA ILE A 98 -16.77 11.10 -2.85
C ILE A 98 -16.47 9.62 -2.52
N LEU A 99 -17.49 8.78 -2.34
CA LEU A 99 -17.30 7.34 -2.16
C LEU A 99 -16.78 6.66 -3.45
N TYR A 100 -17.22 7.10 -4.63
CA TYR A 100 -16.65 6.63 -5.90
C TYR A 100 -15.18 7.03 -6.06
N GLU A 101 -14.81 8.27 -5.72
CA GLU A 101 -13.40 8.71 -5.70
C GLU A 101 -12.54 7.86 -4.74
N LEU A 102 -12.98 7.71 -3.49
CA LEU A 102 -12.24 6.95 -2.47
C LEU A 102 -12.08 5.47 -2.83
N ASN A 103 -13.10 4.87 -3.44
CA ASN A 103 -13.00 3.49 -3.92
C ASN A 103 -12.01 3.38 -5.10
N ALA A 104 -11.97 4.35 -6.01
CA ALA A 104 -11.01 4.39 -7.11
C ALA A 104 -9.56 4.58 -6.60
N GLU A 105 -9.33 5.49 -5.64
CA GLU A 105 -8.05 5.65 -4.94
C GLU A 105 -7.62 4.34 -4.26
N CYS A 106 -8.54 3.68 -3.55
CA CYS A 106 -8.26 2.40 -2.88
C CYS A 106 -7.92 1.27 -3.87
N GLN A 107 -8.64 1.17 -5.00
CA GLN A 107 -8.39 0.15 -6.03
C GLN A 107 -7.03 0.38 -6.71
N TYR A 108 -6.65 1.63 -6.97
CA TYR A 108 -5.32 1.96 -7.51
C TYR A 108 -4.20 1.51 -6.56
N LEU A 109 -4.32 1.79 -5.26
CA LEU A 109 -3.33 1.35 -4.26
C LEU A 109 -3.22 -0.17 -4.16
N VAL A 110 -4.34 -0.91 -4.28
CA VAL A 110 -4.33 -2.38 -4.32
C VAL A 110 -3.58 -2.89 -5.56
N ILE A 111 -3.79 -2.29 -6.73
CA ILE A 111 -3.03 -2.63 -7.94
C ILE A 111 -1.52 -2.37 -7.74
N CYS A 112 -1.13 -1.23 -7.17
CA CYS A 112 0.28 -0.95 -6.87
C CYS A 112 0.89 -1.94 -5.86
N LEU A 113 0.09 -2.46 -4.92
CA LEU A 113 0.51 -3.52 -4.01
C LEU A 113 0.67 -4.87 -4.73
N GLU A 114 -0.29 -5.25 -5.59
CA GLU A 114 -0.21 -6.45 -6.45
C GLU A 114 1.04 -6.41 -7.33
N GLU A 115 1.33 -5.28 -7.98
CA GLU A 115 2.53 -5.07 -8.80
C GLU A 115 3.80 -5.19 -7.95
N ASN A 116 3.83 -4.61 -6.75
CA ASN A 116 4.99 -4.70 -5.85
C ASN A 116 5.28 -6.15 -5.41
N ILE A 117 4.24 -6.92 -5.07
CA ILE A 117 4.34 -8.35 -4.76
C ILE A 117 4.79 -9.13 -6.01
N GLY A 118 4.22 -8.82 -7.18
CA GLY A 118 4.57 -9.44 -8.46
C GLY A 118 6.05 -9.25 -8.81
N HIS A 119 6.58 -8.03 -8.65
CA HIS A 119 8.01 -7.74 -8.85
C HIS A 119 8.91 -8.51 -7.87
N PHE A 120 8.52 -8.69 -6.61
CA PHE A 120 9.27 -9.51 -5.66
C PHE A 120 9.24 -11.00 -6.02
N CYS A 121 8.11 -11.49 -6.53
CA CYS A 121 7.91 -12.87 -6.97
C CYS A 121 8.53 -13.19 -8.35
N LEU A 122 8.94 -12.18 -9.12
CA LEU A 122 9.41 -12.32 -10.50
C LEU A 122 10.48 -13.41 -10.72
N PRO A 123 11.52 -13.58 -9.86
CA PRO A 123 12.53 -14.63 -10.05
C PRO A 123 11.97 -16.06 -9.96
N PHE A 124 10.82 -16.24 -9.33
CA PHE A 124 10.12 -17.52 -9.21
C PHE A 124 9.14 -17.73 -10.38
N THR A 125 8.39 -16.70 -10.77
CA THR A 125 7.42 -16.78 -11.88
C THR A 125 8.10 -16.92 -13.24
N GLU A 126 9.28 -16.32 -13.44
CA GLU A 126 10.17 -16.59 -14.59
C GLU A 126 10.57 -18.07 -14.72
N GLN A 127 10.48 -18.84 -13.63
CA GLN A 127 10.77 -20.26 -13.57
C GLN A 127 9.49 -21.10 -13.46
N GLU A 128 8.36 -20.58 -13.94
CA GLU A 128 7.04 -21.25 -14.00
C GLU A 128 6.45 -21.58 -12.62
N MET A 129 7.01 -21.05 -11.53
CA MET A 129 6.47 -21.25 -10.19
C MET A 129 5.34 -20.27 -9.91
N GLN A 130 4.20 -20.80 -9.48
CA GLN A 130 3.06 -19.98 -9.09
C GLN A 130 3.21 -19.50 -7.64
N PRO A 131 3.06 -18.20 -7.37
CA PRO A 131 2.94 -17.70 -6.01
C PRO A 131 1.70 -18.31 -5.34
N ASN A 132 1.84 -18.68 -4.07
CA ASN A 132 0.71 -19.15 -3.29
C ASN A 132 -0.21 -17.95 -3.00
N VAL A 133 -1.35 -17.88 -3.71
CA VAL A 133 -2.29 -16.74 -3.64
C VAL A 133 -2.94 -16.65 -2.27
N ASP A 134 -3.27 -17.79 -1.65
CA ASP A 134 -3.85 -17.83 -0.31
C ASP A 134 -2.88 -17.27 0.74
N LEU A 135 -1.59 -17.61 0.62
CA LEU A 135 -0.53 -17.05 1.43
C LEU A 135 -0.36 -15.53 1.24
N ILE A 136 -0.37 -15.04 0.00
CA ILE A 136 -0.30 -13.60 -0.26
C ILE A 136 -1.51 -12.88 0.35
N SER A 137 -2.71 -13.46 0.19
CA SER A 137 -3.95 -12.95 0.77
C SER A 137 -3.93 -12.96 2.30
N GLU A 138 -3.39 -14.01 2.93
CA GLU A 138 -3.13 -14.10 4.38
C GLU A 138 -2.25 -12.93 4.84
N MET A 139 -1.07 -12.75 4.22
CA MET A 139 -0.10 -11.70 4.59
C MET A 139 -0.66 -10.28 4.42
N VAL A 140 -1.40 -10.01 3.32
CA VAL A 140 -2.02 -8.70 3.09
C VAL A 140 -3.19 -8.48 4.06
N SER A 141 -4.01 -9.50 4.31
CA SER A 141 -5.13 -9.40 5.25
C SER A 141 -4.67 -9.18 6.69
N GLU A 142 -3.61 -9.87 7.13
CA GLU A 142 -2.99 -9.67 8.44
C GLU A 142 -2.49 -8.22 8.61
N ALA A 143 -1.92 -7.62 7.56
CA ALA A 143 -1.43 -6.25 7.59
C ALA A 143 -2.54 -5.18 7.50
N VAL A 144 -3.66 -5.45 6.83
CA VAL A 144 -4.72 -4.45 6.56
C VAL A 144 -5.91 -4.58 7.52
N VAL A 145 -6.48 -5.77 7.69
CA VAL A 145 -7.80 -5.96 8.32
C VAL A 145 -7.83 -5.52 9.80
N PRO A 146 -6.86 -5.88 10.67
CA PRO A 146 -6.86 -5.44 12.06
C PRO A 146 -6.87 -3.91 12.18
N HIS A 147 -6.15 -3.24 11.27
CA HIS A 147 -6.00 -1.79 11.28
C HIS A 147 -7.24 -1.08 10.72
N VAL A 148 -7.90 -1.60 9.68
CA VAL A 148 -9.20 -1.07 9.21
C VAL A 148 -10.28 -1.16 10.29
N CYS A 149 -10.28 -2.24 11.08
CA CYS A 149 -11.23 -2.45 12.17
C CYS A 149 -10.94 -1.62 13.42
N ALA A 150 -9.67 -1.30 13.71
CA ALA A 150 -9.28 -0.57 14.92
C ALA A 150 -9.78 0.89 14.97
N SER A 151 -10.31 1.31 16.12
CA SER A 151 -10.79 2.67 16.40
C SER A 151 -9.69 3.72 16.59
N LEU A 152 -8.46 3.44 16.18
CA LEU A 152 -7.32 4.35 16.35
C LEU A 152 -7.42 5.55 15.40
N SER A 153 -6.81 6.67 15.80
CA SER A 153 -6.70 7.87 14.97
C SER A 153 -6.21 7.55 13.56
N LEU A 154 -6.74 8.28 12.59
CA LEU A 154 -6.41 8.12 11.17
C LEU A 154 -5.00 8.69 10.92
N SER A 155 -4.08 7.85 10.43
CA SER A 155 -2.75 8.29 9.99
C SER A 155 -2.88 9.32 8.87
N LYS A 156 -1.88 10.20 8.71
CA LYS A 156 -1.85 11.10 7.55
C LYS A 156 -1.56 10.28 6.28
N PRO A 157 -2.32 10.44 5.18
CA PRO A 157 -2.07 9.72 3.94
C PRO A 157 -0.82 10.24 3.22
N HIS A 158 -0.22 9.39 2.37
CA HIS A 158 1.01 9.68 1.62
C HIS A 158 0.75 10.04 0.15
N PHE A 159 -0.11 9.26 -0.51
CA PHE A 159 -0.42 9.33 -1.93
C PHE A 159 -1.87 9.77 -2.20
N VAL A 160 -2.78 9.57 -1.23
CA VAL A 160 -4.21 9.92 -1.37
C VAL A 160 -4.58 11.22 -0.65
N SER A 161 -5.69 11.82 -1.06
CA SER A 161 -6.14 13.11 -0.54
C SER A 161 -6.61 13.01 0.91
N GLU A 162 -6.23 13.98 1.75
CA GLU A 162 -6.76 14.07 3.12
C GLU A 162 -8.27 14.39 3.08
N ARG A 163 -9.06 13.56 3.76
CA ARG A 163 -10.53 13.63 3.80
C ARG A 163 -11.03 14.13 5.17
N PRO A 164 -12.15 14.87 5.21
CA PRO A 164 -12.77 15.32 6.44
C PRO A 164 -13.09 14.20 7.43
N THR A 165 -12.92 14.47 8.72
CA THR A 165 -13.30 13.55 9.80
C THR A 165 -14.83 13.43 9.91
N GLU A 166 -15.31 12.38 10.59
CA GLU A 166 -16.74 12.20 10.86
C GLU A 166 -17.36 13.46 11.50
N SER A 167 -16.70 14.05 12.50
CA SER A 167 -17.20 15.25 13.18
C SER A 167 -17.23 16.50 12.30
N GLN A 168 -16.34 16.60 11.30
CA GLN A 168 -16.36 17.67 10.30
C GLN A 168 -17.49 17.46 9.28
N LEU A 169 -17.71 16.23 8.80
CA LEU A 169 -18.82 15.88 7.93
C LEU A 169 -20.18 16.08 8.62
N LEU A 170 -20.31 15.67 9.88
CA LEU A 170 -21.52 15.89 10.67
C LEU A 170 -21.79 17.38 10.85
N ARG A 171 -20.77 18.20 11.09
CA ARG A 171 -20.91 19.67 11.12
C ARG A 171 -21.39 20.19 9.77
N LYS A 172 -20.80 19.76 8.65
CA LYS A 172 -21.19 20.18 7.30
C LYS A 172 -22.66 19.88 6.98
N TYR A 173 -23.16 18.70 7.33
CA TYR A 173 -24.51 18.27 6.94
C TYR A 173 -25.61 18.52 7.98
N PHE A 174 -25.27 18.61 9.28
CA PHE A 174 -26.25 18.77 10.37
C PHE A 174 -26.14 20.08 11.15
N SER A 175 -25.10 20.92 10.95
CA SER A 175 -25.21 22.31 11.36
C SER A 175 -26.29 22.97 10.52
N THR A 176 -27.42 23.28 11.15
CA THR A 176 -28.42 24.18 10.58
C THR A 176 -27.70 25.44 10.09
N GLU A 177 -28.00 25.89 8.87
CA GLU A 177 -27.62 27.24 8.47
C GLU A 177 -28.40 28.21 9.34
N THR A 178 -27.87 28.55 10.51
CA THR A 178 -28.33 29.68 11.32
C THR A 178 -27.83 30.98 10.67
N LYS A 179 -28.04 31.10 9.35
CA LYS A 179 -28.02 32.36 8.62
C LYS A 179 -29.30 33.09 8.99
N THR A 180 -29.24 33.69 10.17
CA THR A 180 -30.21 34.64 10.65
C THR A 180 -30.23 35.82 9.67
N SER A 181 -31.09 35.77 8.66
CA SER A 181 -31.45 36.93 7.83
C SER A 181 -32.31 37.90 8.62
N LEU A 182 -31.76 38.41 9.72
CA LEU A 182 -32.14 39.67 10.34
C LEU A 182 -30.99 40.65 10.09
N ASN A 183 -30.97 41.21 8.89
CA ASN A 183 -30.21 42.42 8.62
C ASN A 183 -31.04 43.31 7.71
N GLY A 184 -31.59 44.38 8.29
CA GLY A 184 -32.63 45.21 7.68
C GLY A 184 -32.76 46.57 8.35
N LYS A 185 -31.63 47.16 8.75
CA LYS A 185 -31.31 48.58 8.99
C LYS A 185 -29.92 48.63 9.64
N ASP A 186 -28.93 49.13 8.91
CA ASP A 186 -28.49 50.53 8.97
C ASP A 186 -27.97 50.92 10.37
N GLU A 187 -26.64 50.92 10.53
CA GLU A 187 -25.89 52.19 10.55
C GLU A 187 -24.38 51.95 10.38
N SER A 188 -23.72 52.85 9.65
CA SER A 188 -22.26 53.04 9.64
C SER A 188 -21.98 54.49 9.20
N PRO A 189 -20.76 55.05 9.32
CA PRO A 189 -19.56 54.56 10.00
C PRO A 189 -18.86 55.63 10.89
N LYS A 190 -17.83 55.25 11.66
CA LYS A 190 -16.65 56.14 11.81
C LYS A 190 -15.35 55.42 12.23
N PRO A 191 -14.21 55.72 11.59
CA PRO A 191 -12.91 55.14 11.94
C PRO A 191 -12.13 56.02 12.93
N THR A 192 -11.30 55.39 13.77
CA THR A 192 -10.23 56.10 14.50
C THR A 192 -8.93 55.29 14.47
N ARG A 193 -7.82 56.03 14.44
CA ARG A 193 -6.47 55.66 14.02
C ARG A 193 -5.56 55.27 15.20
N MET A 194 -4.64 54.34 14.94
CA MET A 194 -3.35 54.06 15.60
C MET A 194 -3.03 54.74 16.95
N VAL A 195 -2.65 53.95 17.97
CA VAL A 195 -1.45 54.19 18.79
C VAL A 195 -0.86 52.84 19.24
N ALA A 196 0.46 52.69 19.11
CA ALA A 196 1.24 51.69 19.84
C ALA A 196 2.15 52.42 20.85
N PRO A 197 2.50 51.78 21.98
CA PRO A 197 3.80 52.07 22.56
C PRO A 197 4.60 50.83 22.96
N ASN A 198 5.87 50.84 22.54
CA ASN A 198 6.98 50.10 23.13
C ASN A 198 7.06 50.28 24.66
N LYS A 199 7.51 49.25 25.40
CA LYS A 199 8.70 49.36 26.27
C LYS A 199 9.26 48.01 26.73
N LYS A 200 10.55 48.05 27.08
CA LYS A 200 11.52 46.94 27.24
C LYS A 200 11.69 46.46 28.71
N PRO A 201 12.46 45.38 28.98
CA PRO A 201 12.45 44.65 30.26
C PRO A 201 13.58 45.02 31.25
N SER A 202 13.51 44.45 32.45
CA SER A 202 14.57 44.32 33.48
C SER A 202 14.23 43.05 34.32
N SER A 203 15.08 42.03 34.56
CA SER A 203 16.39 42.01 35.27
C SER A 203 16.21 42.23 36.81
N THR A 204 16.85 41.52 37.77
CA THR A 204 18.17 40.83 37.79
C THR A 204 18.44 39.94 39.06
N VAL A 205 19.53 39.13 39.04
CA VAL A 205 20.42 38.56 40.13
C VAL A 205 19.94 37.49 41.17
N ALA A 206 20.64 36.33 41.19
CA ALA A 206 21.41 35.71 42.32
C ALA A 206 21.55 34.17 42.08
N ALA A 207 22.69 33.46 41.96
CA ALA A 207 24.06 33.49 42.55
C ALA A 207 24.06 33.18 44.08
N ILE A 208 24.86 32.26 44.68
CA ILE A 208 26.34 32.10 44.70
C ILE A 208 26.78 30.71 45.31
N ALA A 209 27.87 30.07 44.79
CA ALA A 209 28.90 29.16 45.41
C ALA A 209 28.57 27.93 46.34
N ALA A 210 29.50 27.03 46.75
CA ALA A 210 30.62 26.28 46.11
C ALA A 210 31.32 25.24 47.06
N THR A 211 31.80 24.07 46.54
CA THR A 211 33.01 23.26 46.95
C THR A 211 33.13 22.62 48.39
N PRO A 212 34.13 21.72 48.74
CA PRO A 212 34.87 20.64 48.01
C PRO A 212 35.13 19.28 48.79
N LYS A 213 35.86 18.34 48.11
CA LYS A 213 36.50 17.00 48.42
C LYS A 213 37.21 16.74 49.79
N PRO A 214 37.48 15.47 50.26
CA PRO A 214 38.62 14.53 49.87
C PRO A 214 38.25 13.00 49.78
N ILE A 215 38.85 12.06 48.99
CA ILE A 215 40.19 11.37 48.94
C ILE A 215 40.42 10.28 50.05
N ALA A 216 40.81 8.99 49.83
CA ALA A 216 40.84 8.10 48.63
C ALA A 216 40.76 6.51 48.86
N PRO A 217 41.80 5.62 48.90
CA PRO A 217 41.70 4.16 48.51
C PRO A 217 42.37 3.15 49.54
N PRO A 218 42.86 1.88 49.26
CA PRO A 218 42.77 0.91 48.11
C PRO A 218 42.61 -0.65 48.44
N ARG A 219 42.38 -1.48 47.39
CA ARG A 219 42.73 -2.94 47.15
C ARG A 219 42.07 -4.12 47.94
N PRO A 220 42.07 -5.40 47.42
CA PRO A 220 42.39 -5.94 46.07
C PRO A 220 41.45 -7.04 45.45
N THR A 221 41.51 -7.25 44.11
CA THR A 221 41.17 -8.49 43.31
C THR A 221 39.77 -9.15 43.42
N VAL A 222 39.11 -9.62 42.35
CA VAL A 222 39.46 -10.73 41.41
C VAL A 222 38.85 -10.53 40.00
N ASN A 223 39.44 -11.19 38.98
CA ASN A 223 39.15 -11.08 37.55
C ASN A 223 37.78 -11.63 37.07
N ARG A 224 37.18 -10.98 36.05
CA ARG A 224 36.69 -11.69 34.84
C ARG A 224 36.57 -10.75 33.63
N THR A 225 37.08 -11.18 32.48
CA THR A 225 37.19 -10.36 31.26
C THR A 225 36.52 -11.05 30.08
N SER A 226 35.59 -10.36 29.41
CA SER A 226 35.21 -10.63 28.01
C SER A 226 34.38 -9.47 27.45
N SER A 227 35.00 -8.62 26.63
CA SER A 227 34.35 -7.47 26.00
C SER A 227 33.57 -7.90 24.74
N PRO A 228 32.31 -7.50 24.53
CA PRO A 228 31.47 -7.98 23.41
C PRO A 228 31.87 -7.43 22.03
N LEU A 229 32.88 -6.55 21.95
CA LEU A 229 33.30 -5.90 20.70
C LEU A 229 34.13 -6.79 19.76
N LEU A 230 34.80 -7.83 20.28
CA LEU A 230 35.66 -8.70 19.45
C LEU A 230 34.86 -9.77 18.68
N GLU A 231 33.72 -10.21 19.22
CA GLU A 231 32.92 -11.29 18.64
C GLU A 231 32.16 -10.87 17.37
N VAL A 232 31.87 -9.57 17.22
CA VAL A 232 31.24 -8.99 16.03
C VAL A 232 32.24 -8.95 14.85
N ALA A 233 33.52 -8.65 15.12
CA ALA A 233 34.56 -8.62 14.10
C ALA A 233 34.78 -10.01 13.44
N ILE A 234 34.88 -11.05 14.27
CA ILE A 234 35.10 -12.43 13.81
C ILE A 234 33.94 -12.94 12.94
N LYS A 235 32.69 -12.59 13.28
CA LYS A 235 31.51 -12.98 12.49
C LYS A 235 31.48 -12.30 11.12
N ASN A 236 31.87 -11.03 11.03
CA ASN A 236 31.98 -10.31 9.75
C ASN A 236 33.07 -10.90 8.84
N GLU A 237 34.20 -11.35 9.39
CA GLU A 237 35.27 -11.97 8.61
C GLU A 237 34.83 -13.29 7.97
N ALA A 238 34.12 -14.15 8.73
CA ALA A 238 33.55 -15.39 8.20
C ALA A 238 32.53 -15.16 7.07
N VAL A 239 31.68 -14.13 7.19
CA VAL A 239 30.71 -13.74 6.13
C VAL A 239 31.44 -13.24 4.88
N ASN A 240 32.48 -12.42 5.04
CA ASN A 240 33.27 -11.91 3.92
C ASN A 240 34.01 -13.03 3.15
N VAL A 241 34.61 -13.99 3.85
CA VAL A 241 35.24 -15.17 3.24
C VAL A 241 34.20 -16.03 2.49
N SER A 242 33.00 -16.21 3.07
CA SER A 242 31.91 -16.92 2.41
C SER A 242 31.45 -16.23 1.12
N ARG A 243 31.28 -14.90 1.14
CA ARG A 243 30.91 -14.08 -0.03
C ARG A 243 31.95 -14.18 -1.14
N PHE A 244 33.24 -14.08 -0.82
CA PHE A 244 34.34 -14.22 -1.78
C PHE A 244 34.37 -15.61 -2.44
N ASN A 245 34.19 -16.67 -1.65
CA ASN A 245 34.16 -18.04 -2.14
C ASN A 245 32.95 -18.31 -3.06
N LEU A 246 31.78 -17.73 -2.76
CA LEU A 246 30.60 -17.82 -3.62
C LEU A 246 30.83 -17.10 -4.97
N GLN A 247 31.43 -15.91 -4.95
CA GLN A 247 31.78 -15.17 -6.18
C GLN A 247 32.79 -15.93 -7.05
N GLN A 248 33.81 -16.54 -6.44
CA GLN A 248 34.75 -17.44 -7.13
C GLN A 248 34.04 -18.63 -7.79
N ALA A 249 33.12 -19.28 -7.07
CA ALA A 249 32.36 -20.42 -7.59
C ALA A 249 31.46 -20.04 -8.79
N LEU A 250 30.73 -18.92 -8.69
CA LEU A 250 29.89 -18.41 -9.78
C LEU A 250 30.72 -18.03 -11.02
N LYS A 251 31.90 -17.43 -10.83
CA LYS A 251 32.81 -17.10 -11.94
C LYS A 251 33.32 -18.35 -12.66
N ARG A 252 33.65 -19.43 -11.92
CA ARG A 252 34.03 -20.73 -12.51
C ARG A 252 32.87 -21.38 -13.26
N ALA A 253 31.66 -21.32 -12.72
CA ALA A 253 30.46 -21.86 -13.38
C ALA A 253 30.18 -21.16 -14.73
N ARG A 254 30.30 -19.83 -14.79
CA ARG A 254 30.14 -19.06 -16.04
C ARG A 254 31.22 -19.38 -17.09
N LEU A 255 32.48 -19.55 -16.67
CA LEU A 255 33.57 -19.99 -17.56
C LEU A 255 33.31 -21.39 -18.15
N ASN A 256 32.85 -22.35 -17.34
CA ASN A 256 32.55 -23.69 -17.81
C ASN A 256 31.35 -23.75 -18.78
N GLN A 257 30.37 -22.85 -18.64
CA GLN A 257 29.27 -22.74 -19.61
C GLN A 257 29.72 -22.19 -20.96
N GLN A 258 30.71 -21.28 -20.99
CA GLN A 258 31.25 -20.73 -22.24
C GLN A 258 32.16 -21.72 -22.99
N GLY A 259 32.84 -22.63 -22.28
CA GLY A 259 33.71 -23.65 -22.88
C GLY A 259 32.99 -24.83 -23.56
N ALA A 260 31.69 -25.02 -23.33
CA ALA A 260 30.93 -26.17 -23.84
C ALA A 260 30.17 -25.91 -25.16
N GLY A 261 30.23 -24.68 -25.70
CA GLY A 261 29.36 -24.24 -26.80
C GLY A 261 29.86 -24.48 -28.23
N SER A 262 31.06 -25.03 -28.45
CA SER A 262 31.73 -25.02 -29.77
C SER A 262 31.95 -26.39 -30.42
N ALA A 263 31.15 -27.40 -30.08
CA ALA A 263 31.25 -28.74 -30.69
C ALA A 263 29.89 -29.42 -30.90
N GLY A 264 29.34 -29.28 -32.12
CA GLY A 264 28.34 -30.20 -32.67
C GLY A 264 26.89 -29.72 -32.70
N ALA A 265 26.49 -29.12 -33.84
CA ALA A 265 25.14 -29.23 -34.42
C ALA A 265 25.16 -28.70 -35.86
N ALA A 266 25.53 -29.55 -36.83
CA ALA A 266 25.29 -29.31 -38.24
C ALA A 266 24.16 -30.24 -38.74
N ALA A 267 23.51 -29.84 -39.84
CA ALA A 267 22.38 -30.50 -40.53
C ALA A 267 20.98 -30.32 -39.90
N GLY A 268 20.01 -29.90 -40.73
CA GLY A 268 18.60 -29.73 -40.36
C GLY A 268 17.86 -28.63 -41.14
N ALA A 269 17.88 -28.69 -42.48
CA ALA A 269 17.21 -27.70 -43.33
C ALA A 269 15.75 -28.10 -43.66
N GLY A 270 14.87 -27.12 -43.88
CA GLY A 270 13.60 -27.30 -44.60
C GLY A 270 12.45 -26.43 -44.12
N GLY A 271 11.68 -25.83 -45.05
CA GLY A 271 10.35 -25.27 -44.76
C GLY A 271 10.14 -23.79 -45.12
N ALA A 272 10.31 -23.39 -46.38
CA ALA A 272 9.81 -22.11 -46.86
C ALA A 272 8.32 -22.20 -47.23
N GLY A 273 7.53 -21.18 -46.87
CA GLY A 273 6.11 -21.08 -47.23
C GLY A 273 5.54 -19.71 -46.86
N GLY A 274 5.58 -18.76 -47.81
CA GLY A 274 5.20 -17.37 -47.58
C GLY A 274 4.28 -16.80 -48.66
N ALA A 275 3.03 -16.57 -48.29
CA ALA A 275 2.03 -15.67 -48.87
C ALA A 275 0.85 -15.63 -47.87
N GLY A 276 0.15 -14.53 -47.61
CA GLY A 276 0.22 -13.15 -48.08
C GLY A 276 -1.16 -12.50 -47.81
N GLY A 277 -1.23 -11.23 -47.44
CA GLY A 277 -2.52 -10.53 -47.26
C GLY A 277 -2.54 -9.47 -46.16
N ALA A 278 -2.71 -8.22 -46.54
CA ALA A 278 -2.93 -7.09 -45.64
C ALA A 278 -4.43 -6.77 -45.50
N GLY A 279 -4.84 -6.20 -44.37
CA GLY A 279 -6.22 -5.72 -44.16
C GLY A 279 -6.45 -5.32 -42.70
N GLY A 280 -6.44 -4.02 -42.40
CA GLY A 280 -6.40 -3.54 -41.02
C GLY A 280 -7.76 -3.15 -40.42
N LYS A 281 -7.84 -3.19 -39.08
CA LYS A 281 -8.69 -2.33 -38.25
C LYS A 281 -8.14 -2.37 -36.81
N PRO A 282 -7.98 -1.23 -36.10
CA PRO A 282 -7.53 -1.27 -34.71
C PRO A 282 -8.64 -1.83 -33.81
N PRO A 283 -8.39 -2.86 -32.98
CA PRO A 283 -9.31 -3.24 -31.93
C PRO A 283 -9.26 -2.19 -30.81
N ALA A 284 -10.44 -1.77 -30.32
CA ALA A 284 -10.52 -0.99 -29.11
C ALA A 284 -9.93 -1.80 -27.94
N CYS A 285 -9.16 -1.14 -27.08
CA CYS A 285 -8.50 -1.78 -25.94
C CYS A 285 -9.51 -2.02 -24.80
N GLU A 286 -10.43 -2.97 -24.99
CA GLU A 286 -11.13 -3.59 -23.87
C GLU A 286 -10.18 -4.59 -23.20
N THR A 287 -9.38 -4.10 -22.25
CA THR A 287 -8.58 -4.93 -21.36
C THR A 287 -9.53 -5.82 -20.54
N LYS A 288 -9.70 -7.07 -20.98
CA LYS A 288 -10.42 -8.09 -20.23
C LYS A 288 -9.65 -8.34 -18.93
N MET A 289 -10.10 -7.76 -17.82
CA MET A 289 -9.60 -8.14 -16.49
C MET A 289 -9.79 -9.65 -16.32
N ASN A 290 -8.79 -10.30 -15.73
CA ASN A 290 -8.85 -11.73 -15.50
C ASN A 290 -9.91 -12.03 -14.44
N ASN A 291 -10.67 -13.11 -14.64
CA ASN A 291 -11.78 -13.52 -13.76
C ASN A 291 -11.34 -13.72 -12.28
N SER A 292 -10.05 -13.96 -12.05
CA SER A 292 -9.42 -14.02 -10.73
C SER A 292 -9.41 -12.68 -9.99
N GLN A 293 -9.24 -11.55 -10.68
CA GLN A 293 -9.26 -10.22 -10.05
C GLN A 293 -10.67 -9.82 -9.61
N GLU A 294 -11.71 -10.18 -10.37
CA GLU A 294 -13.10 -9.96 -9.93
C GLU A 294 -13.46 -10.82 -8.71
N LEU A 295 -13.08 -12.10 -8.70
CA LEU A 295 -13.29 -12.99 -7.54
C LEU A 295 -12.52 -12.51 -6.29
N PHE A 296 -11.31 -11.99 -6.46
CA PHE A 296 -10.53 -11.40 -5.36
C PHE A 296 -11.24 -10.18 -4.77
N LEU A 297 -11.66 -9.21 -5.60
CA LEU A 297 -12.39 -8.02 -5.16
C LEU A 297 -13.72 -8.38 -4.46
N GLN A 298 -14.45 -9.36 -5.01
CA GLN A 298 -15.71 -9.84 -4.43
C GLN A 298 -15.51 -10.50 -3.06
N GLY A 299 -14.36 -11.13 -2.82
CA GLY A 299 -13.97 -11.69 -1.51
C GLY A 299 -13.82 -10.65 -0.39
N PHE A 300 -13.50 -9.40 -0.73
CA PHE A 300 -13.44 -8.28 0.22
C PHE A 300 -14.75 -7.47 0.29
N GLY A 301 -15.82 -7.91 -0.39
CA GLY A 301 -17.08 -7.18 -0.46
C GLY A 301 -17.01 -5.87 -1.26
N LEU A 302 -16.01 -5.74 -2.14
CA LEU A 302 -15.84 -4.57 -3.00
C LEU A 302 -16.57 -4.79 -4.33
N CYS A 303 -17.27 -3.75 -4.80
CA CYS A 303 -18.04 -3.81 -6.04
C CYS A 303 -17.09 -3.88 -7.25
N THR A 304 -17.23 -4.93 -8.06
CA THR A 304 -16.38 -5.11 -9.26
C THR A 304 -16.71 -4.10 -10.35
N HIS A 305 -15.84 -3.95 -11.35
CA HIS A 305 -16.13 -3.05 -12.46
C HIS A 305 -17.37 -3.49 -13.27
N SER A 306 -17.60 -4.80 -13.42
CA SER A 306 -18.79 -5.34 -14.07
C SER A 306 -20.07 -5.15 -13.23
N GLU A 307 -20.00 -5.34 -11.91
CA GLU A 307 -21.09 -5.06 -10.99
C GLU A 307 -21.46 -3.57 -11.00
N HIS A 308 -20.47 -2.67 -10.96
CA HIS A 308 -20.69 -1.22 -11.05
C HIS A 308 -21.30 -0.80 -12.40
N LYS A 309 -20.85 -1.38 -13.53
CA LYS A 309 -21.44 -1.14 -14.87
C LYS A 309 -22.90 -1.62 -14.91
N THR A 310 -23.18 -2.76 -14.29
CA THR A 310 -24.54 -3.33 -14.15
C THR A 310 -25.41 -2.46 -13.23
N MET A 311 -24.85 -1.94 -12.14
CA MET A 311 -25.51 -1.02 -11.21
C MET A 311 -25.91 0.28 -11.90
N LYS A 312 -25.00 0.92 -12.64
CA LYS A 312 -25.29 2.13 -13.44
C LYS A 312 -26.37 1.90 -14.51
N LEU A 313 -26.32 0.77 -15.22
CA LEU A 313 -27.40 0.39 -16.14
C LEU A 313 -28.74 0.22 -15.42
N SER A 314 -28.75 -0.42 -14.25
CA SER A 314 -29.98 -0.60 -13.45
C SER A 314 -30.56 0.72 -12.94
N GLN A 315 -29.72 1.68 -12.53
CA GLN A 315 -30.14 3.03 -12.15
C GLN A 315 -30.76 3.77 -13.34
N ALA A 316 -30.12 3.74 -14.52
CA ALA A 316 -30.66 4.36 -15.74
C ALA A 316 -32.03 3.78 -16.13
N HIS A 317 -32.23 2.47 -15.97
CA HIS A 317 -33.54 1.83 -16.18
C HIS A 317 -34.59 2.25 -15.13
N ARG A 318 -34.20 2.42 -13.85
CA ARG A 318 -35.10 2.93 -12.80
C ARG A 318 -35.53 4.38 -13.06
N GLN A 319 -34.61 5.25 -13.51
CA GLN A 319 -34.92 6.63 -13.89
C GLN A 319 -35.92 6.69 -15.06
N LYS A 320 -35.71 5.91 -16.12
CA LYS A 320 -36.65 5.82 -17.27
C LYS A 320 -38.04 5.33 -16.88
N ARG A 321 -38.17 4.46 -15.88
CA ARG A 321 -39.48 4.02 -15.35
C ARG A 321 -40.20 5.11 -14.56
N LYS A 322 -39.48 5.91 -13.77
CA LYS A 322 -40.08 7.04 -13.02
C LYS A 322 -40.64 8.11 -13.95
N GLN A 323 -39.94 8.47 -15.02
CA GLN A 323 -40.42 9.47 -16.00
C GLN A 323 -41.74 9.06 -16.69
N LYS A 324 -41.94 7.76 -16.97
CA LYS A 324 -43.19 7.26 -17.56
C LYS A 324 -44.42 7.30 -16.64
N LEU A 325 -44.25 7.45 -15.32
CA LEU A 325 -45.37 7.57 -14.38
C LEU A 325 -45.87 9.02 -14.20
N VAL A 326 -45.14 10.02 -14.70
CA VAL A 326 -45.48 11.45 -14.53
C VAL A 326 -46.24 12.01 -15.74
N HIS A 327 -46.52 11.19 -16.75
CA HIS A 327 -47.25 11.53 -17.98
C HIS A 327 -48.45 10.59 -18.23
N LYS A 328 -49.11 10.18 -17.14
CA LYS A 328 -50.40 9.51 -17.11
C LYS A 328 -51.25 10.09 -15.99
#